data_AF-A0A3L8BPM7-F1
#
_entry.id   AF-A0A3L8BPM7-F1
#
_cell.length_a   1.000
_cell.length_b   1.000
_cell.length_c   1.000
_cell.angle_alpha   90.00
_cell.angle_beta   90.00
_cell.angle_gamma   90.00
#
_symmetry.space_group_name_H-M   'P 1'
#
loop_
_entity.id
_entity.type
_entity.pdbx_description
1 polymer ?
#
loop_
_entity_poly.entity_id
_entity_poly.type
_entity_poly.pdbx_seq_one_letter_code
_entity_poly.pdbx_strand_id
1 'polypeptide(L)'
;MQYQWITAPFAIVGLIFLAIALFMLLRRDWFLGWIKGTVGFIFLILAIFMGLTALNVNAYRPVDKEVTVATISFDKLDNQVYKANVVMSASGSEIPFEISGDLWQVDARVIKWKGLLASLGGRPGYKLDRIQGRYFTLEDERTKPRSVYALSNPDVGFDLWSAIDRLSRHIHWFDAEYGSATFLPMADGALFSIQLTSNGLIARPENDRAIIAIREWE
;
A
#
# COMPACT_ATOMS: atom_id res chain seq x y z
N MET A 1 2.23 -47.96 -49.74
CA MET A 1 3.60 -48.18 -49.22
C MET A 1 4.43 -46.88 -49.13
N GLN A 2 4.06 -45.75 -49.77
CA GLN A 2 4.96 -44.60 -49.97
C GLN A 2 5.31 -43.73 -48.72
N TYR A 3 4.67 -43.93 -47.58
CA TYR A 3 4.87 -43.10 -46.37
C TYR A 3 5.47 -43.86 -45.17
N GLN A 4 5.64 -45.18 -45.29
CA GLN A 4 6.06 -46.03 -44.17
C GLN A 4 7.48 -45.74 -43.67
N TRP A 5 8.38 -45.32 -44.57
CA TRP A 5 9.76 -44.99 -44.22
C TRP A 5 9.87 -43.67 -43.44
N ILE A 6 8.87 -42.79 -43.56
CA ILE A 6 8.79 -41.55 -42.78
C ILE A 6 8.16 -41.84 -41.41
N THR A 7 7.11 -42.66 -41.34
CA THR A 7 6.42 -42.94 -40.08
C THR A 7 7.21 -43.86 -39.13
N ALA A 8 8.02 -44.77 -39.67
CA ALA A 8 8.81 -45.72 -38.90
C ALA A 8 9.74 -45.06 -37.86
N PRO A 9 10.57 -44.05 -38.19
CA PRO A 9 11.43 -43.39 -37.20
C PRO A 9 10.62 -42.66 -36.10
N PHE A 10 9.50 -42.01 -36.44
CA PHE A 10 8.64 -41.38 -35.42
C PHE A 10 8.02 -42.40 -34.47
N ALA A 11 7.59 -43.56 -34.99
CA ALA A 11 7.06 -44.64 -34.16
C ALA A 11 8.12 -45.22 -33.21
N ILE A 12 9.35 -45.40 -33.69
CA ILE A 12 10.48 -45.88 -32.88
C ILE A 12 10.84 -44.87 -31.78
N VAL A 13 10.96 -43.58 -32.14
CA VAL A 13 11.22 -42.51 -31.16
C VAL A 13 10.09 -42.42 -30.13
N GLY A 14 8.83 -42.53 -30.56
CA GLY A 14 7.68 -42.58 -29.66
C GLY A 14 7.73 -43.76 -28.69
N LEU A 15 8.11 -44.96 -29.16
CA LEU A 15 8.28 -46.13 -28.30
C LEU A 15 9.44 -45.99 -27.31
N ILE A 16 10.54 -45.36 -27.72
CA ILE A 16 11.67 -45.05 -26.83
C ILE A 16 11.22 -44.09 -25.72
N PHE A 17 10.52 -43.01 -26.08
CA PHE A 17 9.97 -42.10 -25.08
C PHE A 17 8.96 -42.78 -24.15
N LEU A 18 8.11 -43.66 -24.68
CA LEU A 18 7.14 -44.41 -23.89
C LEU A 18 7.83 -45.37 -22.90
N ALA A 19 8.87 -46.09 -23.35
CA ALA A 19 9.64 -46.97 -22.48
C ALA A 19 10.38 -46.21 -21.37
N ILE A 20 10.98 -45.05 -21.70
CA ILE A 20 11.65 -44.19 -20.71
C ILE A 20 10.63 -43.63 -19.70
N ALA A 21 9.49 -43.12 -20.17
CA ALA A 21 8.43 -42.60 -19.31
C ALA A 21 7.90 -43.68 -18.37
N LEU A 22 7.63 -44.88 -18.90
CA LEU A 22 7.14 -46.01 -18.11
C LEU A 22 8.18 -46.45 -17.07
N PHE A 23 9.46 -46.55 -17.43
CA PHE A 23 10.55 -46.88 -16.50
C PHE A 23 10.74 -45.82 -15.41
N MET A 24 10.58 -44.52 -15.74
CA MET A 24 10.61 -43.43 -14.76
C MET A 24 9.40 -43.46 -13.82
N LEU A 25 8.19 -43.74 -14.33
CA LEU A 25 6.95 -43.76 -13.55
C LEU A 25 6.82 -45.00 -12.66
N LEU A 26 7.36 -46.15 -13.07
CA LEU A 26 7.37 -47.38 -12.28
C LEU A 26 8.39 -47.36 -11.14
N ARG A 27 9.36 -46.43 -11.15
CA ARG A 27 10.27 -46.25 -10.03
C ARG A 27 9.56 -45.51 -8.89
N ARG A 28 9.28 -46.24 -7.81
CA ARG A 28 8.59 -45.76 -6.59
C ARG A 28 9.18 -44.46 -6.02
N ASP A 29 10.50 -44.28 -6.13
CA ASP A 29 11.19 -43.11 -5.60
C ASP A 29 10.96 -41.83 -6.41
N TRP A 30 10.58 -41.93 -7.69
CA TRP A 30 10.32 -40.74 -8.52
C TRP A 30 9.06 -40.01 -8.05
N PHE A 31 7.98 -40.75 -7.72
CA PHE A 31 6.74 -40.14 -7.23
C PHE A 31 6.95 -39.47 -5.85
N LEU A 32 7.67 -40.13 -4.93
CA LEU A 32 8.04 -39.51 -3.66
C LEU A 32 9.00 -38.32 -3.84
N GLY A 33 9.93 -38.40 -4.80
CA GLY A 33 10.82 -37.30 -5.16
C GLY A 33 10.05 -36.10 -5.73
N TRP A 34 9.06 -36.34 -6.59
CA TRP A 34 8.18 -35.33 -7.12
C TRP A 34 7.33 -34.68 -6.03
N ILE A 35 6.67 -35.46 -5.16
CA ILE A 35 5.92 -34.91 -4.01
C ILE A 35 6.84 -34.07 -3.12
N LYS A 36 8.03 -34.58 -2.76
CA LYS A 36 8.99 -33.82 -1.93
C LYS A 36 9.42 -32.52 -2.61
N GLY A 37 9.67 -32.57 -3.92
CA GLY A 37 10.01 -31.39 -4.73
C GLY A 37 8.87 -30.37 -4.77
N THR A 38 7.64 -30.81 -5.05
CA THR A 38 6.46 -29.95 -5.08
C THR A 38 6.15 -29.34 -3.71
N VAL A 39 6.17 -30.15 -2.64
CA VAL A 39 5.97 -29.65 -1.27
C VAL A 39 7.07 -28.67 -0.88
N GLY A 40 8.34 -28.99 -1.18
CA GLY A 40 9.46 -28.08 -0.93
C GLY A 40 9.32 -26.76 -1.69
N PHE A 41 8.88 -26.81 -2.94
CA PHE A 41 8.63 -25.62 -3.75
C PHE A 41 7.44 -24.80 -3.23
N ILE A 42 6.37 -25.44 -2.78
CA ILE A 42 5.24 -24.76 -2.11
C ILE A 42 5.72 -24.05 -0.84
N PHE A 43 6.51 -24.71 0.00
CA PHE A 43 7.07 -24.09 1.20
C PHE A 43 8.02 -22.94 0.87
N LEU A 44 8.80 -23.06 -0.20
CA LEU A 44 9.66 -21.98 -0.67
C LEU A 44 8.84 -20.76 -1.09
N ILE A 45 7.79 -20.95 -1.89
CA ILE A 45 6.87 -19.86 -2.28
C ILE A 45 6.22 -19.25 -1.04
N LEU A 46 5.74 -20.07 -0.10
CA LEU A 46 5.12 -19.60 1.12
C LEU A 46 6.11 -18.81 1.98
N ALA A 47 7.36 -19.24 2.08
CA ALA A 47 8.42 -18.54 2.80
C ALA A 47 8.72 -17.18 2.18
N ILE A 48 8.83 -17.10 0.84
CA ILE A 48 9.01 -15.83 0.12
C ILE A 48 7.81 -14.91 0.37
N PHE A 49 6.60 -15.44 0.27
CA PHE A 49 5.37 -14.67 0.49
C PHE A 49 5.27 -14.14 1.93
N MET A 50 5.63 -14.95 2.93
CA MET A 50 5.68 -14.54 4.33
C MET A 50 6.77 -13.49 4.56
N GLY A 51 7.93 -13.62 3.91
CA GLY A 51 8.99 -12.61 3.94
C GLY A 51 8.54 -11.26 3.38
N LEU A 52 7.90 -11.27 2.20
CA LEU A 52 7.32 -10.06 1.60
C LEU A 52 6.23 -9.45 2.49
N THR A 53 5.37 -10.27 3.08
CA THR A 53 4.33 -9.81 4.02
C THR A 53 4.97 -9.15 5.24
N ALA A 54 6.00 -9.75 5.84
CA ALA A 54 6.70 -9.20 6.99
C ALA A 54 7.37 -7.85 6.69
N LEU A 55 7.99 -7.71 5.50
CA LEU A 55 8.56 -6.43 5.06
C LEU A 55 7.49 -5.33 4.95
N ASN A 56 6.34 -5.65 4.34
CA ASN A 56 5.24 -4.70 4.20
C ASN A 56 4.59 -4.35 5.54
N VAL A 57 4.41 -5.33 6.45
CA VAL A 57 3.87 -5.08 7.81
C VAL A 57 4.81 -4.19 8.62
N ASN A 58 6.13 -4.34 8.47
CA ASN A 58 7.11 -3.50 9.17
C ASN A 58 7.02 -2.01 8.76
N ALA A 59 6.52 -1.72 7.56
CA ALA A 59 6.26 -0.35 7.12
C ALA A 59 5.11 0.34 7.87
N TYR A 60 4.28 -0.41 8.61
CA TYR A 60 3.19 0.14 9.43
C TYR A 60 3.67 0.47 10.84
N ARG A 61 3.21 1.61 11.36
CA ARG A 61 3.51 2.07 12.72
C ARG A 61 2.34 1.78 13.66
N PRO A 62 2.58 1.24 14.88
CA PRO A 62 1.51 0.93 15.82
C PRO A 62 0.89 2.22 16.41
N VAL A 63 -0.42 2.16 16.70
CA VAL A 63 -1.21 3.27 17.25
C VAL A 63 -1.87 2.82 18.54
N ASP A 64 -1.62 3.54 19.64
CA ASP A 64 -2.24 3.25 20.94
C ASP A 64 -3.35 4.25 21.31
N LYS A 65 -3.19 5.54 20.92
CA LYS A 65 -4.10 6.66 21.23
C LYS A 65 -4.12 7.66 20.06
N GLU A 66 -4.89 8.75 20.20
CA GLU A 66 -4.73 9.90 19.29
C GLU A 66 -3.27 10.33 19.25
N VAL A 67 -2.64 10.24 18.08
CA VAL A 67 -1.23 10.57 17.89
C VAL A 67 -1.08 11.48 16.68
N THR A 68 -0.24 12.50 16.82
CA THR A 68 0.21 13.29 15.68
C THR A 68 1.12 12.41 14.81
N VAL A 69 0.75 12.28 13.54
CA VAL A 69 1.46 11.44 12.57
C VAL A 69 2.38 12.25 11.66
N ALA A 70 2.01 13.50 11.38
CA ALA A 70 2.82 14.46 10.65
C ALA A 70 2.39 15.90 10.96
N THR A 71 3.27 16.85 10.69
CA THR A 71 2.98 18.29 10.69
C THR A 71 3.28 18.85 9.31
N ILE A 72 2.45 19.75 8.81
CA ILE A 72 2.61 20.35 7.48
C ILE A 72 2.60 21.87 7.61
N SER A 73 3.64 22.52 7.09
CA SER A 73 3.64 23.97 6.86
C SER A 73 3.50 24.28 5.38
N PHE A 74 2.83 25.37 5.07
CA PHE A 74 2.65 25.87 3.71
C PHE A 74 3.29 27.24 3.53
N ASP A 75 4.15 27.37 2.53
CA ASP A 75 4.69 28.64 2.06
C ASP A 75 4.17 28.90 0.64
N LYS A 76 3.62 30.08 0.38
CA LYS A 76 3.09 30.41 -0.95
C LYS A 76 4.25 30.70 -1.91
N LEU A 77 4.31 29.96 -3.02
CA LEU A 77 5.30 30.17 -4.08
C LEU A 77 4.74 31.04 -5.20
N ASP A 78 3.51 30.77 -5.62
CA ASP A 78 2.81 31.49 -6.68
C ASP A 78 1.29 31.43 -6.46
N ASN A 79 0.51 31.97 -7.38
CA ASN A 79 -0.94 31.83 -7.39
C ASN A 79 -1.32 30.34 -7.48
N GLN A 80 -1.96 29.84 -6.42
CA GLN A 80 -2.38 28.43 -6.29
C GLN A 80 -1.22 27.43 -6.37
N VAL A 81 -0.01 27.84 -5.97
CA VAL A 81 1.16 26.97 -5.84
C VAL A 81 1.82 27.22 -4.50
N TYR A 82 1.94 26.16 -3.70
CA TYR A 82 2.46 26.21 -2.34
C TYR A 82 3.57 25.17 -2.16
N LYS A 83 4.61 25.54 -1.42
CA LYS A 83 5.58 24.59 -0.87
C LYS A 83 4.99 24.02 0.42
N ALA A 84 4.72 22.73 0.43
CA ALA A 84 4.29 21.99 1.61
C ALA A 84 5.48 21.27 2.23
N ASN A 85 5.94 21.72 3.40
CA ASN A 85 6.99 21.02 4.14
C ASN A 85 6.33 20.04 5.12
N VAL A 86 6.45 18.74 4.84
CA VAL A 86 5.84 17.68 5.66
C VAL A 86 6.90 17.11 6.60
N VAL A 87 6.68 17.25 7.90
CA VAL A 87 7.53 16.70 8.96
C VAL A 87 6.87 15.46 9.54
N MET A 88 7.50 14.31 9.36
CA MET A 88 7.01 13.02 9.86
C MET A 88 7.27 12.89 11.36
N SER A 89 6.23 12.75 12.18
CA SER A 89 6.39 12.72 13.65
C SER A 89 7.21 11.53 14.15
N ALA A 90 7.19 10.41 13.42
CA ALA A 90 7.91 9.19 13.82
C ALA A 90 9.42 9.20 13.54
N SER A 91 9.87 9.92 12.50
CA SER A 91 11.28 9.96 12.08
C SER A 91 11.92 11.33 12.24
N GLY A 92 11.13 12.40 12.38
CA GLY A 92 11.59 13.78 12.28
C GLY A 92 12.03 14.18 10.87
N SER A 93 11.83 13.31 9.86
CA SER A 93 12.18 13.61 8.48
C SER A 93 11.29 14.71 7.95
N GLU A 94 11.90 15.72 7.35
CA GLU A 94 11.23 16.80 6.63
C GLU A 94 11.34 16.55 5.12
N ILE A 95 10.20 16.56 4.43
CA ILE A 95 10.13 16.34 2.99
C ILE A 95 9.31 17.49 2.38
N PRO A 96 9.92 18.34 1.54
CA PRO A 96 9.21 19.40 0.84
C PRO A 96 8.52 18.86 -0.42
N PHE A 97 7.29 19.34 -0.67
CA PHE A 97 6.52 19.08 -1.88
C PHE A 97 6.00 20.39 -2.47
N GLU A 98 5.86 20.46 -3.79
CA GLU A 98 5.23 21.59 -4.47
C GLU A 98 3.80 21.24 -4.85
N ILE A 99 2.83 21.80 -4.14
CA ILE A 99 1.42 21.47 -4.29
C ILE A 99 0.72 22.59 -5.04
N SER A 100 0.18 22.25 -6.20
CA SER A 100 -0.72 23.10 -6.96
C SER A 100 -2.17 22.87 -6.53
N GLY A 101 -2.90 23.94 -6.26
CA GLY A 101 -4.28 23.90 -5.79
C GLY A 101 -4.62 25.05 -4.84
N ASP A 102 -5.86 25.02 -4.36
CA ASP A 102 -6.35 25.90 -3.30
C ASP A 102 -6.54 25.15 -1.98
N LEU A 103 -6.87 23.86 -2.07
CA LEU A 103 -7.10 22.94 -0.97
C LEU A 103 -6.04 21.84 -0.98
N TRP A 104 -5.75 21.29 0.19
CA TRP A 104 -4.89 20.11 0.34
C TRP A 104 -5.61 19.00 1.12
N GLN A 105 -5.17 17.77 0.90
CA GLN A 105 -5.64 16.58 1.62
C GLN A 105 -4.47 15.63 1.84
N VAL A 106 -4.50 14.92 2.97
CA VAL A 106 -3.61 13.80 3.24
C VAL A 106 -4.41 12.55 3.49
N ASP A 107 -3.94 11.45 2.91
CA ASP A 107 -4.51 10.13 3.05
C ASP A 107 -3.59 9.20 3.85
N ALA A 108 -4.19 8.28 4.58
CA ALA A 108 -3.53 7.26 5.37
C ALA A 108 -4.23 5.92 5.22
N ARG A 109 -3.43 4.86 5.12
CA ARG A 109 -3.89 3.46 5.18
C ARG A 109 -3.80 2.98 6.61
N VAL A 110 -4.92 2.50 7.16
CA VAL A 110 -5.00 1.98 8.53
C VAL A 110 -5.42 0.52 8.49
N ILE A 111 -4.74 -0.30 9.29
CA ILE A 111 -5.08 -1.71 9.53
C ILE A 111 -5.44 -1.85 11.00
N LYS A 112 -6.67 -2.28 11.30
CA LYS A 112 -7.14 -2.54 12.66
C LYS A 112 -7.23 -4.04 12.90
N TRP A 113 -6.63 -4.53 13.98
CA TRP A 113 -6.81 -5.92 14.41
C TRP A 113 -8.14 -6.08 15.15
N LYS A 114 -8.82 -7.21 14.96
CA LYS A 114 -10.11 -7.53 15.57
C LYS A 114 -10.08 -8.90 16.27
N GLY A 115 -11.06 -9.12 17.14
CA GLY A 115 -11.30 -10.40 17.82
C GLY A 115 -10.07 -10.90 18.59
N LEU A 116 -9.66 -12.13 18.31
CA LEU A 116 -8.55 -12.77 19.03
C LEU A 116 -7.22 -12.02 18.85
N LEU A 117 -6.94 -11.48 17.66
CA LEU A 117 -5.68 -10.77 17.40
C LEU A 117 -5.60 -9.45 18.20
N ALA A 118 -6.72 -8.75 18.33
CA ALA A 118 -6.80 -7.59 19.22
C ALA A 118 -6.60 -7.99 20.69
N SER A 119 -7.22 -9.09 21.13
CA SER A 119 -7.09 -9.58 22.52
C SER A 119 -5.67 -10.06 22.88
N LEU A 120 -4.90 -10.53 21.90
CA LEU A 120 -3.50 -10.90 22.05
C LEU A 120 -2.53 -9.70 21.99
N GLY A 121 -3.06 -8.47 22.02
CA GLY A 121 -2.27 -7.24 22.03
C GLY A 121 -1.94 -6.67 20.64
N GLY A 122 -2.63 -7.13 19.58
CA GLY A 122 -2.52 -6.56 18.24
C GLY A 122 -2.96 -5.10 18.22
N ARG A 123 -2.02 -4.19 17.96
CA ARG A 123 -2.26 -2.74 17.89
C ARG A 123 -2.53 -2.30 16.45
N PRO A 124 -3.50 -1.41 16.20
CA PRO A 124 -3.72 -0.86 14.86
C PRO A 124 -2.43 -0.30 14.27
N GLY A 125 -2.21 -0.55 12.98
CA GLY A 125 -1.08 -0.03 12.22
C GLY A 125 -1.51 1.07 11.27
N TYR A 126 -0.70 2.12 11.11
CA TYR A 126 -0.92 3.15 10.10
C TYR A 126 0.28 3.34 9.17
N LYS A 127 -0.01 3.80 7.95
CA LYS A 127 0.95 4.23 6.95
C LYS A 127 0.37 5.41 6.17
N LEU A 128 1.06 6.55 6.12
CA LEU A 128 0.64 7.70 5.30
C LEU A 128 0.76 7.32 3.81
N ASP A 129 -0.27 7.55 3.03
CA ASP A 129 -0.34 7.12 1.63
C ASP A 129 0.16 8.25 0.72
N ARG A 130 -0.53 9.39 0.74
CA ARG A 130 -0.25 10.51 -0.15
C ARG A 130 -0.71 11.84 0.41
N ILE A 131 -0.12 12.89 -0.14
CA ILE A 131 -0.57 14.28 -0.04
C ILE A 131 -0.99 14.75 -1.43
N GLN A 132 -2.09 15.48 -1.52
CA GLN A 132 -2.58 16.00 -2.79
C GLN A 132 -3.16 17.40 -2.66
N GLY A 133 -3.05 18.15 -3.76
CA GLY A 133 -3.73 19.43 -3.95
C GLY A 133 -5.05 19.25 -4.68
N ARG A 134 -5.96 20.19 -4.48
CA ARG A 134 -7.25 20.28 -5.17
C ARG A 134 -7.60 21.74 -5.44
N TYR A 135 -8.16 22.01 -6.61
CA TYR A 135 -8.67 23.33 -6.97
C TYR A 135 -10.12 23.52 -6.52
N PHE A 136 -10.49 24.77 -6.23
CA PHE A 136 -11.88 25.11 -5.92
C PHE A 136 -12.80 24.97 -7.13
N THR A 137 -12.34 25.42 -8.30
CA THR A 137 -13.17 25.43 -9.51
C THR A 137 -13.01 24.14 -10.30
N LEU A 138 -14.12 23.65 -10.87
CA LEU A 138 -14.10 22.46 -11.73
C LEU A 138 -13.31 22.68 -13.02
N GLU A 139 -13.26 23.91 -13.52
CA GLU A 139 -12.49 24.26 -14.71
C GLU A 139 -10.99 24.12 -14.43
N ASP A 140 -10.52 24.67 -13.31
CA ASP A 140 -9.13 24.53 -12.87
C ASP A 140 -8.78 23.06 -12.62
N GLU A 141 -9.64 22.31 -11.92
CA GLU A 141 -9.42 20.90 -11.63
C GLU A 141 -9.32 20.00 -12.88
N ARG A 142 -9.80 20.49 -14.03
CA ARG A 142 -9.72 19.80 -15.34
C ARG A 142 -8.56 20.28 -16.21
N THR A 143 -8.15 21.54 -16.08
CA THR A 143 -7.22 22.19 -17.01
C THR A 143 -5.84 22.43 -16.41
N LYS A 144 -5.75 22.63 -15.10
CA LYS A 144 -4.52 22.90 -14.37
C LYS A 144 -3.82 21.61 -13.91
N PRO A 145 -2.50 21.64 -13.70
CA PRO A 145 -1.75 20.48 -13.24
C PRO A 145 -2.20 20.01 -11.86
N ARG A 146 -2.32 18.69 -11.66
CA ARG A 146 -2.63 18.10 -10.35
C ARG A 146 -1.35 17.70 -9.62
N SER A 147 -1.26 18.04 -8.35
CA SER A 147 -0.16 17.60 -7.47
C SER A 147 -0.63 16.45 -6.59
N VAL A 148 0.00 15.28 -6.75
CA VAL A 148 -0.19 14.10 -5.89
C VAL A 148 1.17 13.48 -5.61
N TYR A 149 1.56 13.42 -4.34
CA TYR A 149 2.85 12.87 -3.92
C TYR A 149 2.66 11.77 -2.88
N ALA A 150 3.40 10.67 -3.03
CA ALA A 150 3.41 9.61 -2.04
C ALA A 150 4.16 10.06 -0.76
N LEU A 151 3.59 9.77 0.41
CA LEU A 151 4.19 10.08 1.71
C LEU A 151 4.94 8.88 2.31
N SER A 152 4.87 7.72 1.68
CA SER A 152 5.59 6.53 2.09
C SER A 152 6.06 5.73 0.88
N ASN A 153 7.03 4.84 1.13
CA ASN A 153 7.53 3.95 0.10
C ASN A 153 6.44 2.99 -0.39
N PRO A 154 6.43 2.64 -1.68
CA PRO A 154 5.50 1.64 -2.21
C PRO A 154 5.69 0.30 -1.51
N ASP A 155 4.62 -0.48 -1.47
CA ASP A 155 4.67 -1.84 -0.93
C ASP A 155 5.56 -2.74 -1.82
N VAL A 156 6.25 -3.69 -1.19
CA VAL A 156 7.20 -4.59 -1.86
C VAL A 156 6.47 -5.83 -2.36
N GLY A 157 6.48 -6.05 -3.67
CA GLY A 157 5.92 -7.24 -4.34
C GLY A 157 4.40 -7.22 -4.52
N PHE A 158 3.63 -6.83 -3.50
CA PHE A 158 2.17 -6.73 -3.58
C PHE A 158 1.63 -5.65 -2.63
N ASP A 159 0.47 -5.06 -2.95
CA ASP A 159 -0.22 -4.10 -2.07
C ASP A 159 -0.86 -4.84 -0.89
N LEU A 160 -0.25 -4.70 0.29
CA LEU A 160 -0.67 -5.37 1.50
C LEU A 160 -2.03 -4.87 1.97
N TRP A 161 -2.25 -3.55 1.92
CA TRP A 161 -3.51 -2.95 2.39
C TRP A 161 -4.68 -3.43 1.54
N SER A 162 -4.53 -3.39 0.22
CA SER A 162 -5.55 -3.87 -0.72
C SER A 162 -5.84 -5.36 -0.56
N ALA A 163 -4.84 -6.17 -0.21
CA ALA A 163 -5.04 -7.59 0.07
C ALA A 163 -5.84 -7.80 1.38
N ILE A 164 -5.52 -7.03 2.43
CA ILE A 164 -6.22 -7.05 3.71
C ILE A 164 -7.66 -6.55 3.55
N ASP A 165 -7.90 -5.45 2.84
CA ASP A 165 -9.25 -4.93 2.56
C ASP A 165 -10.13 -5.95 1.83
N ARG A 166 -9.57 -6.65 0.82
CA ARG A 166 -10.32 -7.71 0.15
C ARG A 166 -10.63 -8.88 1.06
N LEU A 167 -9.70 -9.23 1.96
CA LEU A 167 -9.81 -10.38 2.85
C LEU A 167 -10.70 -10.09 4.07
N SER A 168 -10.75 -8.86 4.58
CA SER A 168 -11.61 -8.45 5.71
C SER A 168 -13.09 -8.64 5.41
N ARG A 169 -13.48 -8.59 4.12
CA ARG A 169 -14.83 -8.91 3.64
C ARG A 169 -15.24 -10.37 3.86
N HIS A 170 -14.27 -11.28 4.03
CA HIS A 170 -14.49 -12.71 4.22
C HIS A 170 -14.15 -13.17 5.64
N ILE A 171 -13.20 -12.52 6.32
CA ILE A 171 -12.77 -12.88 7.67
C ILE A 171 -12.73 -11.66 8.60
N HIS A 172 -13.27 -11.80 9.81
CA HIS A 172 -13.42 -10.72 10.77
C HIS A 172 -12.25 -10.56 11.76
N TRP A 173 -11.04 -10.98 11.37
CA TRP A 173 -9.84 -10.88 12.22
C TRP A 173 -9.14 -9.53 12.13
N PHE A 174 -9.46 -8.73 11.11
CA PHE A 174 -8.90 -7.42 10.88
C PHE A 174 -9.85 -6.57 10.05
N ASP A 175 -9.58 -5.28 10.00
CA ASP A 175 -10.22 -4.31 9.14
C ASP A 175 -9.18 -3.43 8.45
N ALA A 176 -9.52 -2.96 7.27
CA ALA A 176 -8.71 -2.02 6.51
C ALA A 176 -9.56 -0.76 6.30
N GLU A 177 -9.10 0.35 6.86
CA GLU A 177 -9.79 1.63 6.74
C GLU A 177 -8.88 2.63 6.02
N TYR A 178 -9.48 3.39 5.12
CA TYR A 178 -8.83 4.51 4.48
C TYR A 178 -9.12 5.76 5.31
N GLY A 179 -8.11 6.26 6.02
CA GLY A 179 -8.18 7.52 6.74
C GLY A 179 -7.88 8.66 5.79
N SER A 180 -8.73 9.67 5.74
CA SER A 180 -8.46 10.86 4.94
C SER A 180 -8.73 12.09 5.79
N ALA A 181 -7.77 13.01 5.85
CA ALA A 181 -8.00 14.33 6.40
C ALA A 181 -8.82 15.11 5.38
N THR A 182 -9.93 15.69 5.81
CA THR A 182 -10.79 16.52 4.96
C THR A 182 -9.98 17.56 4.19
N PHE A 183 -10.45 17.93 2.99
CA PHE A 183 -9.86 19.02 2.22
C PHE A 183 -9.82 20.31 3.06
N LEU A 184 -8.63 20.86 3.25
CA LEU A 184 -8.41 22.11 3.99
C LEU A 184 -7.73 23.16 3.11
N PRO A 185 -7.97 24.45 3.33
CA PRO A 185 -7.36 25.51 2.54
C PRO A 185 -5.84 25.60 2.76
N MET A 186 -5.11 25.82 1.67
CA MET A 186 -3.70 26.20 1.71
C MET A 186 -3.61 27.73 1.81
N ALA A 187 -2.77 28.20 2.73
CA ALA A 187 -2.51 29.62 2.90
C ALA A 187 -1.04 29.84 3.27
N ASP A 188 -0.54 31.02 2.95
CA ASP A 188 0.85 31.39 3.22
C ASP A 188 1.14 31.43 4.73
N GLY A 189 2.17 30.69 5.13
CA GLY A 189 2.56 30.50 6.53
C GLY A 189 1.59 29.65 7.35
N ALA A 190 0.63 28.95 6.75
CA ALA A 190 -0.31 28.10 7.50
C ALA A 190 0.40 26.83 8.02
N LEU A 191 0.10 26.45 9.27
CA LEU A 191 0.64 25.26 9.92
C LEU A 191 -0.50 24.35 10.39
N PHE A 192 -0.40 23.06 10.05
CA PHE A 192 -1.37 22.05 10.43
C PHE A 192 -0.70 20.83 11.06
N SER A 193 -1.29 20.29 12.12
CA SER A 193 -0.94 18.95 12.61
C SER A 193 -1.93 17.92 12.09
N ILE A 194 -1.42 16.80 11.62
CA ILE A 194 -2.21 15.65 11.18
C ILE A 194 -2.20 14.65 12.31
N GLN A 195 -3.38 14.31 12.80
CA GLN A 195 -3.57 13.43 13.93
C GLN A 195 -4.41 12.23 13.50
N LEU A 196 -3.98 11.05 13.91
CA LEU A 196 -4.72 9.83 13.69
C LEU A 196 -5.51 9.50 14.95
N THR A 197 -6.83 9.48 14.83
CA THR A 197 -7.77 9.16 15.91
C THR A 197 -8.41 7.79 15.69
N SER A 198 -9.17 7.30 16.66
CA SER A 198 -9.95 6.06 16.49
C SER A 198 -10.94 6.13 15.33
N ASN A 199 -11.40 7.35 14.99
CA ASN A 199 -12.42 7.61 14.00
C ASN A 199 -11.84 7.98 12.62
N GLY A 200 -10.51 8.10 12.51
CA GLY A 200 -9.85 8.43 11.26
C GLY A 200 -8.80 9.54 11.41
N LEU A 201 -8.35 10.03 10.25
CA LEU A 201 -7.34 11.08 10.15
C LEU A 201 -7.99 12.45 10.27
N ILE A 202 -7.45 13.33 11.10
CA ILE A 202 -7.94 14.70 11.32
C ILE A 202 -6.77 15.65 11.18
N ALA A 203 -6.96 16.75 10.46
CA ALA A 203 -6.00 17.84 10.41
C ALA A 203 -6.47 18.99 11.31
N ARG A 204 -5.60 19.48 12.20
CA ARG A 204 -5.88 20.56 13.15
C ARG A 204 -4.98 21.78 12.83
N PRO A 205 -5.54 23.00 12.79
CA PRO A 205 -4.74 24.20 12.59
C PRO A 205 -3.90 24.48 13.85
N GLU A 206 -2.62 24.79 13.66
CA GLU A 206 -1.65 25.01 14.76
C GLU A 206 -1.22 26.48 14.89
N ASN A 207 -1.67 27.36 13.98
CA ASN A 207 -1.38 28.79 14.03
C ASN A 207 -2.51 29.67 13.51
N ASP A 208 -2.42 30.98 13.79
CA ASP A 208 -3.43 31.96 13.39
C ASP A 208 -3.68 31.98 11.87
N ARG A 209 -2.61 31.80 11.06
CA ARG A 209 -2.73 31.75 9.60
C ARG A 209 -3.63 30.58 9.15
N ALA A 210 -3.45 29.39 9.72
CA ALA A 210 -4.28 28.23 9.43
C ALA A 210 -5.72 28.41 9.92
N ILE A 211 -5.92 29.01 11.10
CA ILE A 211 -7.26 29.28 11.65
C ILE A 211 -8.02 30.28 10.76
N ILE A 212 -7.36 31.36 10.35
CA ILE A 212 -7.94 32.37 9.44
C ILE A 212 -8.31 31.71 8.10
N ALA A 213 -7.40 30.92 7.53
CA ALA A 213 -7.64 30.24 6.26
C ALA A 213 -8.89 29.33 6.31
N ILE A 214 -9.07 28.56 7.39
CA ILE A 214 -10.26 27.74 7.58
C ILE A 214 -11.52 28.61 7.71
N ARG A 215 -11.48 29.68 8.51
CA ARG A 215 -12.65 30.56 8.72
C ARG A 215 -13.07 31.33 7.47
N GLU A 216 -12.13 31.69 6.61
CA GLU A 216 -12.43 32.35 5.33
C GLU A 216 -13.02 31.38 4.30
N TRP A 217 -12.87 30.07 4.51
CA TRP A 217 -13.38 29.02 3.65
C TRP A 217 -14.77 28.51 4.05
N GLU A 218 -15.12 28.54 5.35
CA GLU A 218 -16.47 28.22 5.88
C GLU A 218 -17.53 29.27 5.48
#